data_AF-E5KBS1-F1
#
_entry.id   AF-E5KBS1-F1
#
_cell.length_a   1.000
_cell.length_b   1.000
_cell.length_c   1.000
_cell.angle_alpha   90.00
_cell.angle_beta   90.00
_cell.angle_gamma   90.00
#
_symmetry.space_group_name_H-M   'P 1'
#
loop_
_entity.id
_entity.type
_entity.pdbx_description
1 polymer ?
#
loop_
_entity_poly.entity_id
_entity_poly.type
_entity_poly.pdbx_seq_one_letter_code
_entity_poly.pdbx_strand_id
1 'polypeptide(L)'
;MDMKRYSRQIVLKQIGEANQKKLLEKTILIIGLGGTGSAAAEMSSRLGVKKLILVDRDRIEITNLHRQILYDMDDLKEYKAETAAKKLQKINPDVEVEFHNSAFDSSLAYMVNSADLVFDGTDNMTT
;
A
#
# COMPACT_ATOMS: atom_id res chain seq x y z
N MET A 1 -13.17 -6.21 -10.68
CA MET A 1 -11.80 -6.37 -11.20
C MET A 1 -11.80 -6.76 -12.67
N ASP A 2 -11.56 -5.80 -13.55
CA ASP A 2 -11.49 -6.01 -15.00
C ASP A 2 -10.08 -6.45 -15.42
N MET A 3 -9.96 -7.68 -15.94
CA MET A 3 -8.69 -8.24 -16.42
C MET A 3 -8.05 -7.43 -17.57
N LYS A 4 -8.81 -6.61 -18.30
CA LYS A 4 -8.27 -5.71 -19.33
C LYS A 4 -7.25 -4.72 -18.75
N ARG A 5 -7.44 -4.26 -17.50
CA ARG A 5 -6.51 -3.35 -16.79
C ARG A 5 -5.10 -3.95 -16.71
N TYR A 6 -5.00 -5.26 -16.51
CA TYR A 6 -3.74 -5.97 -16.32
C TYR A 6 -3.20 -6.64 -17.59
N SER A 7 -3.80 -6.37 -18.76
CA SER A 7 -3.39 -6.98 -20.03
C SER A 7 -1.88 -6.85 -20.32
N ARG A 8 -1.26 -5.72 -19.98
CA ARG A 8 0.18 -5.51 -20.15
C ARG A 8 1.04 -6.28 -19.17
N GLN A 9 0.53 -6.58 -17.97
CA GLN A 9 1.19 -7.44 -16.98
C GLN A 9 1.07 -8.91 -17.39
N ILE A 10 -0.11 -9.34 -17.84
CA ILE A 10 -0.42 -10.71 -18.25
C ILE A 10 0.43 -11.20 -19.43
N VAL A 11 0.80 -10.32 -20.37
CA VAL A 11 1.67 -10.68 -21.51
C VAL A 11 3.07 -11.10 -21.07
N LEU A 12 3.53 -10.70 -19.87
CA LEU A 12 4.81 -11.15 -19.34
C LEU A 12 4.71 -12.63 -18.96
N LYS A 13 5.57 -13.46 -19.55
CA LYS A 13 5.57 -14.93 -19.37
C LYS A 13 5.63 -15.36 -17.91
N GLN A 14 6.33 -14.59 -17.07
CA GLN A 14 6.50 -14.86 -15.64
C GLN A 14 5.22 -14.58 -14.84
N ILE A 15 4.36 -13.67 -15.30
CA ILE A 15 3.08 -13.35 -14.67
C ILE A 15 2.01 -14.25 -15.29
N GLY A 16 1.68 -14.03 -16.57
CA GLY A 16 0.58 -14.74 -17.21
C GLY A 16 -0.78 -14.51 -16.53
N GLU A 17 -1.85 -15.03 -17.12
CA GLU A 17 -3.19 -14.86 -16.56
C GLU A 17 -3.33 -15.55 -15.20
N ALA A 18 -2.71 -16.73 -15.05
CA ALA A 18 -2.82 -17.54 -13.84
C ALA A 18 -2.21 -16.86 -12.62
N ASN A 19 -1.02 -16.25 -12.71
CA ASN A 19 -0.44 -15.56 -11.55
C ASN A 19 -1.05 -14.17 -11.35
N GLN A 20 -1.55 -13.51 -12.40
CA GLN A 20 -2.35 -12.29 -12.21
C GLN A 20 -3.58 -12.59 -11.35
N LYS A 21 -4.33 -13.66 -11.65
CA LYS A 21 -5.46 -14.11 -10.81
C LYS A 21 -5.06 -14.38 -9.37
N LYS A 22 -3.88 -14.97 -9.13
CA LYS A 22 -3.37 -15.14 -7.76
C LYS A 22 -3.13 -13.80 -7.07
N LEU A 23 -2.53 -12.81 -7.76
CA LEU A 23 -2.32 -11.47 -7.22
C LEU A 23 -3.65 -10.83 -6.82
N LEU A 24 -4.70 -10.98 -7.63
CA LEU A 24 -6.04 -10.44 -7.34
C LEU A 24 -6.68 -10.99 -6.06
N GLU A 25 -6.12 -12.05 -5.46
CA GLU A 25 -6.59 -12.61 -4.19
C GLU A 25 -5.66 -12.29 -3.00
N LYS A 26 -4.54 -11.61 -3.24
CA LYS A 26 -3.54 -11.35 -2.19
C LYS A 26 -3.86 -10.14 -1.34
N THR A 27 -3.61 -10.29 -0.04
CA THR A 27 -3.64 -9.22 0.95
C THR A 27 -2.22 -8.85 1.34
N ILE A 28 -1.88 -7.57 1.29
CA ILE A 28 -0.57 -7.05 1.72
C ILE A 28 -0.76 -6.10 2.90
N LEU A 29 -0.03 -6.35 3.98
CA LEU A 29 0.14 -5.43 5.10
C LEU A 29 1.38 -4.58 4.88
N ILE A 30 1.25 -3.26 4.98
CA ILE A 30 2.34 -2.29 4.84
C ILE A 30 2.42 -1.48 6.12
N ILE A 31 3.56 -1.57 6.80
CA ILE A 31 3.83 -0.88 8.06
C ILE A 31 4.81 0.24 7.78
N GLY A 32 4.39 1.48 8.04
CA GLY A 32 5.11 2.69 7.63
C GLY A 32 4.84 3.04 6.16
N LEU A 33 4.45 4.28 5.92
CA LEU A 33 4.08 4.86 4.63
C LEU A 33 4.91 6.11 4.33
N GLY A 34 6.18 6.04 4.73
CA GLY A 34 7.23 6.94 4.28
C GLY A 34 7.60 6.70 2.81
N GLY A 35 8.85 6.96 2.43
CA GLY A 35 9.27 6.89 1.02
C GLY A 35 9.13 5.49 0.42
N THR A 36 9.58 4.46 1.14
CA THR A 36 9.55 3.07 0.70
C THR A 36 8.15 2.46 0.79
N GLY A 37 7.48 2.62 1.94
CA GLY A 37 6.15 2.06 2.17
C GLY A 37 5.08 2.63 1.25
N SER A 38 5.08 3.96 1.01
CA SER A 38 4.11 4.57 0.08
C SER A 38 4.34 4.12 -1.36
N ALA A 39 5.59 3.99 -1.80
CA ALA A 39 5.92 3.45 -3.13
C ALA A 39 5.50 1.97 -3.26
N ALA A 40 5.70 1.16 -2.23
CA ALA A 40 5.27 -0.23 -2.19
C ALA A 40 3.74 -0.36 -2.24
N ALA A 41 3.01 0.51 -1.52
CA ALA A 41 1.56 0.56 -1.53
C ALA A 41 1.01 0.92 -2.92
N GLU A 42 1.58 1.95 -3.54
CA GLU A 42 1.22 2.39 -4.88
C GLU A 42 1.45 1.30 -5.93
N MET A 43 2.64 0.69 -5.92
CA MET A 43 2.95 -0.38 -6.86
C MET A 43 2.05 -1.59 -6.65
N SER A 44 1.80 -2.00 -5.41
CA SER A 44 0.90 -3.11 -5.07
C SER A 44 -0.54 -2.86 -5.55
N SER A 45 -1.04 -1.62 -5.39
CA SER A 45 -2.34 -1.22 -5.93
C SER A 45 -2.39 -1.35 -7.46
N ARG A 46 -1.32 -0.92 -8.16
CA ARG A 46 -1.21 -1.03 -9.63
C ARG A 46 -1.03 -2.47 -10.12
N LEU A 47 -0.44 -3.35 -9.31
CA LEU A 47 -0.35 -4.79 -9.56
C LEU A 47 -1.71 -5.50 -9.41
N GLY A 48 -2.67 -4.84 -8.76
CA GLY A 48 -4.03 -5.35 -8.61
C GLY A 48 -4.17 -6.36 -7.48
N VAL A 49 -3.47 -6.17 -6.36
CA VAL A 49 -3.74 -7.00 -5.18
C VAL A 49 -5.18 -6.85 -4.71
N LYS A 50 -5.72 -7.85 -4.01
CA LYS A 50 -7.09 -7.78 -3.46
C LYS A 50 -7.22 -6.65 -2.47
N LYS A 51 -6.31 -6.65 -1.48
CA LYS A 51 -6.42 -5.82 -0.29
C LYS A 51 -5.06 -5.28 0.12
N LEU A 52 -5.05 -4.01 0.50
CA LEU A 52 -3.96 -3.34 1.18
C LEU A 52 -4.39 -2.97 2.59
N ILE A 53 -3.58 -3.34 3.58
CA ILE A 53 -3.73 -2.89 4.97
C ILE A 53 -2.56 -1.95 5.24
N LEU A 54 -2.86 -0.69 5.52
CA LEU A 54 -1.87 0.37 5.64
C LEU A 54 -1.80 0.86 7.09
N VAL A 55 -0.63 0.83 7.71
CA VAL A 55 -0.44 1.27 9.10
C VAL A 55 0.63 2.35 9.14
N ASP A 56 0.26 3.57 9.50
CA ASP A 56 1.19 4.66 9.75
C ASP A 56 0.56 5.68 10.70
N ARG A 57 1.30 6.11 11.73
CA ARG A 57 0.82 7.07 12.74
C ARG A 57 1.03 8.53 12.34
N ASP A 58 1.95 8.78 11.42
CA ASP A 58 2.46 10.11 11.13
C ASP A 58 1.50 10.90 10.24
N ARG A 59 1.66 12.21 10.29
CA ARG A 59 1.03 13.15 9.36
C ARG A 59 2.01 13.55 8.26
N ILE A 60 1.47 14.04 7.17
CA ILE A 60 2.26 14.49 6.02
C ILE A 60 2.87 15.87 6.33
N GLU A 61 4.17 15.98 6.14
CA GLU A 61 4.94 17.20 6.35
C GLU A 61 5.64 17.67 5.07
N ILE A 62 5.92 18.98 4.95
CA ILE A 62 6.61 19.52 3.77
C ILE A 62 7.99 18.88 3.53
N THR A 63 8.70 18.53 4.61
CA THR A 63 10.00 17.85 4.59
C THR A 63 9.92 16.41 4.07
N ASN A 64 8.71 15.85 3.95
CA ASN A 64 8.48 14.49 3.48
C ASN A 64 8.26 14.45 1.96
N LEU A 65 7.74 15.53 1.36
CA LEU A 65 7.26 15.56 -0.03
C LEU A 65 8.35 15.34 -1.08
N HIS A 66 9.61 15.63 -0.78
CA HIS A 66 10.71 15.42 -1.73
C HIS A 66 11.00 13.93 -2.01
N ARG A 67 10.49 13.00 -1.19
CA ARG A 67 10.74 11.55 -1.31
C ARG A 67 9.49 10.68 -1.17
N GLN A 68 8.39 11.21 -0.63
CA GLN A 68 7.14 10.47 -0.46
C GLN A 68 6.18 10.82 -1.59
N ILE A 69 6.41 10.21 -2.75
CA ILE A 69 5.79 10.59 -4.04
C ILE A 69 4.28 10.41 -4.11
N LEU A 70 3.69 9.66 -3.17
CA LEU A 70 2.24 9.46 -3.11
C LEU A 70 1.50 10.73 -2.65
N TYR A 71 2.17 11.60 -1.89
CA TYR A 71 1.56 12.79 -1.29
C TYR A 71 1.94 14.07 -2.03
N ASP A 72 1.12 15.10 -1.90
CA ASP A 72 1.34 16.42 -2.48
C ASP A 72 1.01 17.55 -1.49
N MET A 73 1.05 18.79 -1.97
CA MET A 73 0.84 20.00 -1.16
C MET A 73 -0.56 20.07 -0.55
N ASP A 74 -1.57 19.46 -1.18
CA ASP A 74 -2.95 19.50 -0.72
C ASP A 74 -3.18 18.53 0.45
N ASP A 75 -2.26 17.59 0.69
CA ASP A 75 -2.35 16.61 1.77
C ASP A 75 -1.64 17.04 3.06
N LEU A 76 -1.06 18.24 3.11
CA LEU A 76 -0.27 18.67 4.27
C LEU A 76 -1.08 18.59 5.56
N LYS A 77 -0.45 18.04 6.61
CA LYS A 77 -1.02 17.77 7.94
C LYS A 77 -2.05 16.64 7.98
N GLU A 78 -2.50 16.08 6.87
CA GLU A 78 -3.37 14.90 6.88
C GLU A 78 -2.58 13.66 7.31
N TYR A 79 -3.28 12.64 7.82
CA TYR A 79 -2.64 11.38 8.17
C TYR A 79 -2.16 10.64 6.92
N LYS A 80 -0.95 10.07 6.99
CA LYS A 80 -0.36 9.34 5.86
C LYS A 80 -1.22 8.13 5.46
N ALA A 81 -1.64 7.30 6.42
CA ALA A 81 -2.38 6.07 6.13
C ALA A 81 -3.75 6.34 5.49
N GLU A 82 -4.52 7.26 6.06
CA GLU A 82 -5.80 7.68 5.48
C GLU A 82 -5.64 8.32 4.08
N THR A 83 -4.66 9.21 3.91
CA THR A 83 -4.42 9.89 2.62
C THR A 83 -3.98 8.89 1.56
N ALA A 84 -3.06 7.99 1.90
CA ALA A 84 -2.63 6.91 1.02
C ALA A 84 -3.84 6.08 0.58
N ALA A 85 -4.73 5.69 1.50
CA ALA A 85 -5.93 4.94 1.15
C ALA A 85 -6.82 5.67 0.14
N LYS A 86 -7.10 6.95 0.37
CA LYS A 86 -7.88 7.79 -0.56
C LYS A 86 -7.25 7.87 -1.95
N LYS A 87 -5.92 8.02 -2.02
CA LYS A 87 -5.20 8.12 -3.29
C LYS A 87 -5.11 6.79 -4.03
N LEU A 88 -4.87 5.70 -3.31
CA LEU A 88 -4.80 4.36 -3.90
C LEU A 88 -6.15 3.91 -4.47
N GLN A 89 -7.26 4.24 -3.81
CA GLN A 89 -8.60 3.99 -4.36
C GLN A 89 -8.85 4.77 -5.67
N LYS A 90 -8.28 5.98 -5.82
CA LYS A 90 -8.34 6.71 -7.12
C LYS A 90 -7.48 6.05 -8.19
N ILE A 91 -6.34 5.46 -7.82
CA ILE A 91 -5.44 4.75 -8.76
C ILE A 91 -6.09 3.44 -9.23
N ASN A 92 -6.62 2.65 -8.30
CA ASN A 92 -7.27 1.39 -8.59
C ASN A 92 -8.47 1.16 -7.66
N PRO A 93 -9.70 1.48 -8.10
CA PRO A 93 -10.90 1.33 -7.27
C PRO A 93 -11.31 -0.14 -7.04
N ASP A 94 -10.69 -1.09 -7.75
CA ASP A 94 -10.91 -2.52 -7.52
C ASP A 94 -10.14 -3.05 -6.28
N VAL A 95 -9.20 -2.27 -5.72
CA VAL A 95 -8.38 -2.68 -4.57
C VAL A 95 -9.08 -2.24 -3.29
N GLU A 96 -9.31 -3.17 -2.37
CA GLU A 96 -9.76 -2.85 -1.02
C GLU A 96 -8.60 -2.20 -0.24
N VAL A 97 -8.82 -1.04 0.36
CA VAL A 97 -7.78 -0.38 1.15
C VAL A 97 -8.30 -0.08 2.55
N GLU A 98 -7.72 -0.79 3.51
CA GLU A 98 -7.90 -0.59 4.95
C GLU A 98 -6.72 0.25 5.48
N PHE A 99 -6.98 1.19 6.38
CA PHE A 99 -5.94 2.04 6.96
C PHE A 99 -6.09 2.19 8.47
N HIS A 100 -4.95 2.36 9.14
CA HIS A 100 -4.84 2.60 10.58
C HIS A 100 -3.89 3.78 10.82
N ASN A 101 -4.44 4.88 11.34
CA ASN A 101 -3.68 6.08 11.70
C ASN A 101 -2.99 5.92 13.08
N SER A 102 -2.25 4.83 13.27
CA SER A 102 -1.64 4.45 14.54
C SER A 102 -0.27 3.81 14.34
N ALA A 103 0.49 3.70 15.42
CA ALA A 103 1.71 2.91 15.39
C ALA A 103 1.34 1.43 15.23
N PHE A 104 2.21 0.66 14.60
CA PHE A 104 2.08 -0.78 14.63
C PHE A 104 2.60 -1.29 15.98
N ASP A 105 1.70 -1.86 16.78
CA ASP A 105 1.99 -2.41 18.10
C ASP A 105 1.30 -3.77 18.30
N SER A 106 1.36 -4.31 19.53
CA SER A 106 0.79 -5.62 19.85
C SER A 106 -0.72 -5.72 19.61
N SER A 107 -1.45 -4.59 19.63
CA SER A 107 -2.88 -4.57 19.33
C SER A 107 -3.19 -4.85 17.86
N LEU A 108 -2.23 -4.55 16.95
CA LEU A 108 -2.35 -4.77 15.51
C LEU A 108 -1.57 -6.00 15.02
N ALA A 109 -0.82 -6.68 15.90
CA ALA A 109 0.01 -7.82 15.55
C ALA A 109 -0.77 -8.97 14.88
N TYR A 110 -2.06 -9.11 15.16
CA TYR A 110 -2.92 -10.11 14.53
C TYR A 110 -3.00 -9.94 12.99
N MET A 111 -2.78 -8.73 12.47
CA MET A 111 -2.83 -8.43 11.04
C MET A 111 -1.74 -9.17 10.26
N VAL A 112 -0.60 -9.47 10.89
CA VAL A 112 0.50 -10.23 10.26
C VAL A 112 0.01 -11.61 9.82
N ASN A 113 -0.85 -12.25 10.60
CA ASN A 113 -1.41 -13.56 10.27
C ASN A 113 -2.50 -13.49 9.19
N SER A 114 -3.06 -12.31 8.94
CA SER A 114 -4.11 -12.10 7.94
C SER A 114 -3.58 -11.66 6.57
N ALA A 115 -2.28 -11.36 6.48
CA ALA A 115 -1.65 -10.90 5.24
C ALA A 115 -0.86 -12.04 4.56
N ASP A 116 -0.89 -12.08 3.23
CA ASP A 116 -0.03 -12.96 2.45
C ASP A 116 1.42 -12.45 2.37
N LEU A 117 1.59 -11.14 2.56
CA LEU A 117 2.89 -10.46 2.57
C LEU A 117 2.85 -9.32 3.59
N VAL A 118 3.90 -9.19 4.38
CA VAL A 118 4.16 -8.02 5.21
C VAL A 118 5.32 -7.24 4.63
N PHE A 119 5.13 -5.94 4.40
CA PHE A 119 6.17 -5.01 3.99
C PHE A 119 6.46 -4.06 5.14
N ASP A 120 7.67 -4.15 5.68
CA ASP A 120 8.20 -3.17 6.63
C ASP A 120 8.80 -2.00 5.86
N GLY A 121 8.06 -0.89 5.84
CA GLY A 121 8.46 0.39 5.28
C GLY A 121 8.84 1.40 6.37
N THR A 122 9.04 0.96 7.61
CA THR A 122 9.51 1.84 8.67
C THR A 122 10.99 2.16 8.47
N ASP A 123 11.36 3.41 8.71
CA ASP A 123 12.76 3.87 8.68
C ASP A 123 13.30 3.97 10.12
N ASN A 124 12.89 3.03 10.97
CA ASN A 124 13.25 3.02 12.37
C ASN A 124 14.11 1.79 12.69
N MET A 125 15.42 1.98 12.56
CA MET A 125 16.45 0.97 12.84
C MET A 125 16.71 0.77 14.34
N THR A 126 15.81 1.19 15.25
CA THR A 126 16.03 0.97 16.70
C THR A 126 16.08 -0.52 17.03
N THR A 127 17.32 -0.96 17.22
CA THR A 127 17.81 -2.06 18.05
C THR A 127 17.31 -1.98 19.47
#